data_AF-A0AA88SHZ5-F1
#
_entry.id   AF-A0AA88SHZ5-F1
#
_cell.length_a   1.000
_cell.length_b   1.000
_cell.length_c   1.000
_cell.angle_alpha   90.00
_cell.angle_beta   90.00
_cell.angle_gamma   90.00
#
_symmetry.space_group_name_H-M   'P 1'
#
loop_
_entity.id
_entity.type
_entity.pdbx_description
1 polymer ?
#
loop_
_entity_poly.entity_id
_entity_poly.type
_entity_poly.pdbx_seq_one_letter_code
_entity_poly.pdbx_strand_id
1 'polypeptide(L)'
;VSCSLCSETMEPEILAVHKGENCPRRIVTCEYCEFPLPAIDLFEHQEVCGNRTELCHLCRRYIRLRERIDHESRCNGVPNITAESSRNTREAERERAARRRPRHEFSPKRLLFTIAITGIAVLLGSLFFQRKPGNSEMH
;
A
#
# COMPACT_ATOMS: atom_id res chain seq x y z
N VAL A 1 3.89 28.81 29.76
CA VAL A 1 3.10 27.55 29.79
C VAL A 1 3.56 26.65 28.65
N SER A 2 3.50 25.32 28.79
CA SER A 2 3.90 24.40 27.73
C SER A 2 2.70 23.91 26.92
N CYS A 3 2.90 23.72 25.61
CA CYS A 3 1.91 23.08 24.76
C CYS A 3 1.89 21.57 25.01
N SER A 4 0.70 21.00 25.22
CA SER A 4 0.50 19.57 25.44
C SER A 4 0.74 18.71 24.19
N LEU A 5 0.80 19.29 22.98
CA LEU A 5 0.95 18.58 21.73
C LEU A 5 2.40 18.52 21.23
N CYS A 6 3.16 19.61 21.39
CA CYS A 6 4.55 19.71 20.91
C CYS A 6 5.58 19.98 22.01
N SER A 7 5.16 20.15 23.27
CA SER A 7 6.01 20.45 24.42
C SER A 7 6.78 21.78 24.37
N GLU A 8 6.53 22.60 23.35
CA GLU A 8 7.12 23.94 23.24
C GLU A 8 6.57 24.88 24.32
N THR A 9 7.42 25.75 24.85
CA THR A 9 7.06 26.70 25.91
C THR A 9 6.76 28.07 25.32
N MET A 10 5.66 28.68 25.75
CA MET A 10 5.16 29.95 25.23
C MET A 10 4.40 30.74 26.30
N GLU A 11 4.04 31.98 26.01
CA GLU A 11 3.22 32.81 26.90
C GLU A 11 1.77 32.26 27.01
N PRO A 12 1.11 32.40 28.17
CA PRO A 12 -0.26 31.90 28.37
C PRO A 12 -1.26 32.44 27.35
N GLU A 13 -1.12 33.70 26.97
CA GLU A 13 -2.02 34.42 26.06
C GLU A 13 -1.99 33.85 24.63
N ILE A 14 -0.83 33.36 24.18
CA ILE A 14 -0.67 32.81 22.83
C ILE A 14 -0.92 31.30 22.75
N LEU A 15 -1.07 30.61 23.89
CA LEU A 15 -1.24 29.14 23.92
C LEU A 15 -2.49 28.68 23.14
N ALA A 16 -3.58 29.45 23.21
CA ALA A 16 -4.83 29.12 22.50
C ALA A 16 -4.63 29.19 20.98
N VAL A 17 -4.06 30.29 20.49
CA VAL A 17 -3.75 30.49 19.07
C VAL A 17 -2.73 29.46 18.58
N HIS A 18 -1.69 29.17 19.38
CA HIS A 18 -0.74 28.12 19.05
C HIS A 18 -1.43 26.77 18.84
N LYS A 19 -2.26 26.31 19.79
CA LYS A 19 -2.94 25.01 19.67
C LYS A 19 -3.88 24.95 18.46
N GLY A 20 -4.56 26.04 18.14
CA GLY A 20 -5.51 26.11 17.03
C GLY A 20 -4.84 26.20 15.65
N GLU A 21 -3.79 27.02 15.53
CA GLU A 21 -3.32 27.47 14.21
C GLU A 21 -1.85 27.15 13.94
N ASN A 22 -0.97 27.28 14.95
CA ASN A 22 0.49 27.24 14.72
C ASN A 22 1.15 25.93 15.13
N CYS A 23 0.53 25.12 15.98
CA CYS A 23 1.18 23.93 16.54
C CYS A 23 1.47 22.92 15.42
N PRO A 24 2.73 22.49 15.21
CA PRO A 24 3.08 21.53 14.16
C PRO A 24 2.47 20.14 14.40
N ARG A 25 2.04 19.86 15.64
CA ARG A 25 1.42 18.61 16.05
C ARG A 25 -0.12 18.68 16.12
N ARG A 26 -0.75 19.82 15.78
CA ARG A 26 -2.22 19.87 15.69
C ARG A 26 -2.70 18.95 14.58
N ILE A 27 -3.86 18.35 14.78
CA ILE A 27 -4.50 17.51 13.77
C ILE A 27 -5.23 18.40 12.75
N VAL A 28 -4.94 18.16 11.49
CA VAL A 28 -5.63 18.76 10.33
C VAL A 28 -6.03 17.67 9.37
N THR A 29 -6.98 17.95 8.49
CA THR A 29 -7.46 17.02 7.48
C THR A 29 -6.86 17.36 6.12
N CYS A 30 -6.40 16.35 5.39
CA CYS A 30 -6.01 16.50 3.99
C CYS A 30 -7.22 16.96 3.16
N GLU A 31 -7.05 18.00 2.34
CA GLU A 31 -8.14 18.54 1.50
C GLU A 31 -8.57 17.59 0.36
N TYR A 32 -7.73 16.61 0.01
CA TYR A 32 -7.98 15.68 -1.09
C TYR A 32 -8.66 14.38 -0.65
N CYS A 33 -8.33 13.86 0.53
CA CYS A 33 -8.79 12.54 1.01
C CYS A 33 -9.40 12.56 2.41
N GLU A 34 -9.52 13.74 3.03
CA GLU A 34 -10.11 13.95 4.36
C GLU A 34 -9.40 13.20 5.50
N PHE A 35 -8.23 12.62 5.23
CA PHE A 35 -7.46 11.89 6.24
C PHE A 35 -6.93 12.86 7.31
N PRO A 36 -7.16 12.58 8.61
CA PRO A 36 -6.63 13.40 9.70
C PRO A 36 -5.17 13.06 9.99
N LEU A 37 -4.30 14.07 10.02
CA LEU A 37 -2.87 13.92 10.28
C LEU A 37 -2.27 15.16 10.96
N PRO A 38 -1.08 15.05 11.59
CA PRO A 38 -0.36 16.21 12.11
C PRO A 38 -0.05 17.25 11.03
N ALA A 39 -0.10 18.53 11.39
CA ALA A 39 0.21 19.66 10.52
C ALA A 39 1.54 19.52 9.77
N ILE A 40 2.56 19.05 10.48
CA ILE A 40 3.92 18.88 9.99
C ILE A 40 4.02 17.90 8.83
N ASP A 41 3.13 16.90 8.79
CA ASP A 41 3.12 15.85 7.78
C ASP A 41 2.19 16.19 6.59
N LEU A 42 1.39 17.27 6.69
CA LEU A 42 0.35 17.61 5.71
C LEU A 42 0.91 17.84 4.31
N PHE A 43 2.00 18.62 4.19
CA PHE A 43 2.58 18.98 2.90
C PHE A 43 3.10 17.74 2.14
N GLU A 44 3.93 16.92 2.81
CA GLU A 44 4.47 15.69 2.21
C GLU A 44 3.35 14.72 1.82
N HIS A 45 2.33 14.60 2.67
CA HIS A 45 1.14 13.82 2.34
C HIS A 45 0.41 14.38 1.11
N GLN A 46 0.19 15.69 1.01
CA GLN A 46 -0.52 16.31 -0.10
C GLN A 46 0.23 16.19 -1.44
N GLU A 47 1.56 16.22 -1.44
CA GLU A 47 2.37 16.00 -2.65
C GLU A 47 2.10 14.63 -3.27
N VAL A 48 1.93 13.58 -2.46
CA VAL A 48 1.61 12.24 -2.95
C VAL A 48 0.11 12.08 -3.18
N CYS A 49 -0.70 12.51 -2.21
CA CYS A 49 -2.15 12.32 -2.22
C CYS A 49 -2.81 13.09 -3.38
N GLY A 50 -2.42 14.34 -3.62
CA GLY A 50 -2.96 15.18 -4.68
C GLY A 50 -2.68 14.66 -6.09
N ASN A 51 -1.64 13.85 -6.25
CA ASN A 51 -1.27 13.19 -7.52
C ASN A 51 -2.04 11.88 -7.76
N ARG A 52 -2.74 11.33 -6.77
CA ARG A 52 -3.66 10.20 -6.99
C ARG A 52 -4.73 10.62 -7.98
N THR A 53 -5.18 9.68 -8.79
CA THR A 53 -6.22 9.92 -9.79
C THR A 53 -7.49 9.14 -9.48
N GLU A 54 -8.63 9.73 -9.81
CA GLU A 54 -9.95 9.11 -9.75
C GLU A 54 -10.62 9.17 -11.12
N LEU A 55 -11.48 8.19 -11.41
CA LEU A 55 -12.20 8.13 -12.67
C LEU A 55 -13.41 9.07 -12.62
N CYS A 56 -13.43 10.08 -13.48
CA CYS A 56 -14.63 10.87 -13.69
C CYS A 56 -15.73 10.02 -14.34
N HIS A 57 -16.88 9.87 -13.68
CA HIS A 57 -17.99 9.09 -14.21
C HIS A 57 -18.67 9.70 -15.43
N LEU A 58 -18.54 11.02 -15.63
CA LEU A 58 -19.14 11.73 -16.77
C LEU A 58 -18.30 11.54 -18.04
N CYS A 59 -17.02 11.90 -18.01
CA CYS A 59 -16.16 11.89 -19.19
C CYS A 59 -15.17 10.72 -19.25
N ARG A 60 -15.21 9.79 -18.29
CA ARG A 60 -14.36 8.58 -18.21
C ARG A 60 -12.84 8.84 -18.27
N ARG A 61 -12.42 10.05 -17.90
CA ARG A 61 -11.01 10.42 -17.75
C ARG A 61 -10.57 10.20 -16.30
N TYR A 62 -9.34 9.74 -16.13
CA TYR A 62 -8.67 9.79 -14.83
C TYR A 62 -8.20 11.22 -14.56
N ILE A 63 -8.64 11.78 -13.45
CA ILE A 63 -8.38 13.17 -13.04
C ILE A 63 -7.63 13.13 -11.72
N ARG A 64 -6.60 13.96 -11.56
CA ARG A 64 -5.88 14.07 -10.29
C ARG A 64 -6.76 14.71 -9.23
N LEU A 65 -6.62 14.26 -7.98
CA LEU A 65 -7.42 14.81 -6.87
C LEU A 65 -7.25 16.33 -6.73
N ARG A 66 -6.02 16.84 -6.89
CA ARG A 66 -5.76 18.29 -6.85
C ARG A 66 -6.41 19.08 -7.98
N GLU A 67 -6.80 18.42 -9.07
CA GLU A 67 -7.42 19.01 -10.26
C GLU A 67 -8.94 18.77 -10.30
N ARG A 68 -9.51 18.11 -9.27
CA ARG A 68 -10.91 17.65 -9.29
C ARG A 68 -11.91 18.80 -9.41
N ILE A 69 -11.75 19.85 -8.61
CA ILE A 69 -12.66 21.01 -8.59
C ILE A 69 -12.64 21.74 -9.95
N ASP A 70 -11.45 21.97 -10.49
CA ASP A 70 -11.26 22.58 -11.81
C ASP A 70 -11.83 21.70 -12.93
N HIS A 71 -11.77 20.38 -12.77
CA HIS A 71 -12.37 19.45 -13.69
C HIS A 71 -13.89 19.49 -13.64
N GLU A 72 -14.49 19.42 -12.46
CA GLU A 72 -15.95 19.41 -12.25
C GLU A 72 -16.62 20.63 -12.88
N SER A 73 -16.03 21.81 -12.71
CA SER A 73 -16.53 23.06 -13.30
C SER A 73 -16.47 23.10 -14.83
N ARG A 74 -15.60 22.30 -15.46
CA ARG A 74 -15.33 22.31 -16.92
C ARG A 74 -15.68 20.98 -17.60
N CYS A 75 -16.29 20.04 -16.88
CA CYS A 75 -16.52 18.71 -17.40
C CYS A 75 -17.69 18.70 -18.37
N ASN A 76 -17.40 18.54 -19.66
CA ASN A 76 -18.43 18.49 -20.71
C ASN A 76 -19.05 17.09 -20.88
N GLY A 77 -18.71 16.11 -20.04
CA GLY A 77 -19.21 14.72 -20.14
C GLY A 77 -18.79 13.95 -21.40
N VAL A 78 -18.06 14.56 -22.34
CA VAL A 78 -17.63 13.90 -23.57
C VAL A 78 -16.45 12.96 -23.25
N PRO A 79 -16.58 11.64 -23.50
CA PRO A 79 -15.49 10.70 -23.28
C PRO A 79 -14.37 10.88 -24.31
N ASN A 80 -13.12 10.84 -23.85
CA ASN A 80 -11.96 10.88 -24.72
C ASN A 80 -11.68 9.46 -25.28
N ILE A 81 -12.29 9.15 -26.42
CA ILE A 81 -12.26 7.80 -27.05
C ILE A 81 -10.81 7.32 -27.31
N THR A 82 -9.88 8.25 -27.53
CA THR A 82 -8.46 7.95 -27.77
C THR A 82 -7.75 7.25 -26.59
N ALA A 83 -8.07 7.61 -25.34
CA ALA A 83 -7.41 7.03 -24.16
C ALA A 83 -8.01 5.68 -23.73
N GLU A 84 -9.28 5.43 -24.04
CA GLU A 84 -9.95 4.13 -23.80
C GLU A 84 -9.57 3.11 -24.86
N SER A 85 -9.49 3.53 -26.13
CA SER A 85 -9.09 2.63 -27.22
C SER A 85 -7.72 2.00 -26.98
N SER A 86 -6.75 2.77 -26.46
CA SER A 86 -5.40 2.26 -26.17
C SER A 86 -5.33 1.32 -24.96
N ARG A 87 -6.31 1.36 -24.04
CA ARG A 87 -6.37 0.40 -22.91
C ARG A 87 -7.03 -0.90 -23.35
N ASN A 88 -8.11 -0.81 -24.11
CA ASN A 88 -8.82 -1.98 -24.63
C ASN A 88 -7.93 -2.84 -25.54
N THR A 89 -7.07 -2.22 -26.36
CA THR A 89 -6.10 -2.95 -27.17
C THR A 89 -5.10 -3.72 -26.31
N ARG A 90 -4.57 -3.11 -25.25
CA ARG A 90 -3.60 -3.75 -24.34
C ARG A 90 -4.20 -4.90 -23.53
N GLU A 91 -5.46 -4.78 -23.10
CA GLU A 91 -6.17 -5.88 -22.44
C GLU A 91 -6.42 -7.05 -23.39
N ALA A 92 -6.86 -6.78 -24.62
CA ALA A 92 -7.02 -7.80 -25.65
C ALA A 92 -5.69 -8.48 -26.03
N GLU A 93 -4.59 -7.74 -26.06
CA GLU A 93 -3.24 -8.29 -26.27
C GLU A 93 -2.77 -9.16 -25.10
N ARG A 94 -3.02 -8.75 -23.86
CA ARG A 94 -2.69 -9.54 -22.67
C ARG A 94 -3.48 -10.85 -22.62
N GLU A 95 -4.76 -10.82 -22.97
CA GLU A 95 -5.59 -12.03 -23.06
C GLU A 95 -5.08 -12.98 -24.15
N ARG A 96 -4.72 -12.45 -25.33
CA ARG A 96 -4.11 -13.23 -26.41
C ARG A 96 -2.76 -13.81 -26.01
N ALA A 97 -1.93 -13.06 -25.28
CA ALA A 97 -0.64 -13.55 -24.78
C ALA A 97 -0.81 -14.63 -23.70
N ALA A 98 -1.80 -14.50 -22.81
CA ALA A 98 -2.13 -15.52 -21.82
C ALA A 98 -2.59 -16.83 -22.47
N ARG A 99 -3.36 -16.75 -23.57
CA ARG A 99 -3.77 -17.93 -24.35
C ARG A 99 -2.62 -18.59 -25.15
N ARG A 100 -1.52 -17.87 -25.42
CA ARG A 100 -0.38 -18.36 -26.22
C ARG A 100 0.79 -18.93 -25.41
N ARG A 101 0.84 -18.77 -24.09
CA ARG A 101 1.89 -19.40 -23.27
C ARG A 101 1.64 -20.91 -23.17
N PRO A 102 2.60 -21.79 -23.51
CA PRO A 102 2.51 -23.17 -23.11
C PRO A 102 2.63 -23.21 -21.60
N ARG A 103 1.58 -23.70 -20.94
CA ARG A 103 1.55 -23.96 -19.51
C ARG A 103 2.61 -25.04 -19.24
N HIS A 104 3.79 -24.66 -18.75
CA HIS A 104 4.74 -25.62 -18.21
C HIS A 104 4.10 -26.23 -16.96
N GLU A 105 3.32 -27.30 -17.17
CA GLU A 105 2.68 -28.09 -16.12
C GLU A 105 3.75 -28.73 -15.25
N PHE A 106 4.10 -28.09 -14.14
CA PHE A 106 4.62 -28.83 -13.01
C PHE A 106 3.48 -29.72 -12.51
N SER A 107 3.52 -31.00 -12.93
CA SER A 107 2.54 -31.99 -12.49
C SER A 107 2.51 -32.00 -10.95
N PRO A 108 1.34 -31.80 -10.31
CA PRO A 108 1.22 -31.75 -8.85
C PRO A 108 1.75 -33.03 -8.19
N LYS A 109 1.77 -34.16 -8.92
CA LYS A 109 2.41 -35.40 -8.49
C LYS A 109 3.91 -35.21 -8.22
N ARG A 110 4.65 -34.55 -9.12
CA ARG A 110 6.10 -34.31 -8.96
C ARG A 110 6.40 -33.41 -7.76
N LEU A 111 5.55 -32.41 -7.51
CA LEU A 111 5.69 -31.50 -6.36
C LEU A 111 5.42 -32.21 -5.03
N LEU A 112 4.40 -33.08 -4.98
CA LEU A 112 4.11 -33.90 -3.80
C LEU A 112 5.23 -34.91 -3.52
N PHE A 113 5.81 -35.52 -4.56
CA PHE A 113 6.97 -36.41 -4.41
C PHE A 113 8.20 -35.68 -3.83
N THR A 114 8.52 -34.47 -4.29
CA THR A 114 9.65 -33.71 -3.72
C THR A 114 9.43 -33.32 -2.27
N ILE A 115 8.22 -32.87 -1.90
CA ILE A 115 7.90 -32.50 -0.51
C ILE A 115 8.03 -33.72 0.42
N ALA A 116 7.52 -34.88 0.00
CA ALA A 116 7.61 -36.13 0.77
C ALA A 116 9.06 -36.59 0.99
N ILE A 117 9.91 -36.52 -0.05
CA ILE A 117 11.33 -36.91 0.05
C ILE A 117 12.08 -36.00 1.04
N THR A 118 11.85 -34.69 0.97
CA THR A 118 12.49 -33.75 1.91
C THR A 118 11.99 -33.92 3.34
N GLY A 119 10.71 -34.22 3.55
CA GLY A 119 10.15 -34.47 4.89
C GLY A 119 10.72 -35.73 5.54
N ILE A 120 10.89 -36.81 4.78
CA ILE A 120 11.45 -38.08 5.29
C ILE A 120 12.92 -37.91 5.71
N ALA A 121 13.72 -37.17 4.93
CA ALA A 121 15.12 -36.92 5.25
C ALA A 121 15.30 -36.15 6.58
N VAL A 122 14.44 -35.15 6.83
CA VAL A 122 14.46 -34.36 8.06
C VAL A 122 14.03 -35.20 9.27
N LEU A 123 13.01 -36.04 9.13
CA LEU A 123 12.55 -36.93 10.20
C LEU A 123 13.63 -37.97 10.58
N LEU A 124 14.26 -38.61 9.60
CA LEU A 124 15.34 -39.57 9.86
C LEU A 124 16.57 -38.91 10.49
N GLY A 125 16.95 -37.70 10.03
CA GLY A 125 18.04 -36.94 10.64
C GLY A 125 17.78 -36.57 12.10
N SER A 126 16.53 -36.19 12.44
CA SER A 126 16.14 -35.82 13.80
C SER A 126 16.07 -37.01 14.77
N LEU A 127 15.72 -38.21 14.30
CA LEU A 127 15.73 -39.44 15.10
C LEU A 127 17.14 -39.96 15.38
N PHE A 128 18.07 -39.80 14.44
CA PHE A 128 19.47 -40.21 14.63
C PHE A 128 20.23 -39.30 15.61
N PHE A 129 19.86 -38.02 15.73
CA PHE A 129 20.51 -37.08 16.65
C PHE A 129 19.99 -37.13 18.10
N GLN A 130 18.79 -37.70 18.33
CA GLN A 130 18.21 -37.84 19.68
C GLN A 130 18.71 -39.08 20.44
N ARG A 131 19.46 -39.99 19.78
CA ARG A 131 19.89 -41.26 20.39
C ARG A 131 21.42 -41.30 20.60
N LYS A 132 21.92 -40.41 21.46
CA LYS A 132 23.22 -40.57 22.13
C LYS A 132 23.00 -40.56 23.64
N PRO A 133 23.11 -41.71 24.35
CA PRO A 133 22.86 -41.79 25.78
C PRO A 133 24.13 -41.40 26.57
N GLY A 134 23.95 -40.75 27.71
CA GLY A 134 24.99 -40.62 28.71
C GLY A 134 24.51 -39.83 29.92
N ASN A 135 24.19 -40.50 31.03
CA ASN A 135 25.04 -40.37 32.21
C ASN A 135 24.81 -41.45 33.30
N SER A 136 25.87 -41.62 34.12
CA SER A 136 26.01 -42.35 35.40
C SER A 136 26.43 -43.84 35.27
N GLU A 137 27.42 -44.40 35.97
CA GLU A 137 28.20 -44.02 37.17
C GLU A 137 29.31 -45.10 37.37
N MET A 138 30.47 -44.81 37.97
CA MET A 138 31.30 -45.83 38.69
C MET A 138 32.05 -45.18 39.87
N HIS A 139 31.82 -45.76 41.06
CA HIS A 139 32.53 -45.70 42.36
C HIS A 139 33.54 -44.58 42.66
#